data_AF-A0A960JB63-F1
#
_entry.id   AF-A0A960JB63-F1
#
_cell.length_a   1.000
_cell.length_b   1.000
_cell.length_c   1.000
_cell.angle_alpha   90.00
_cell.angle_beta   90.00
_cell.angle_gamma   90.00
#
_symmetry.space_group_name_H-M   'P 1'
#
loop_
_entity.id
_entity.type
_entity.pdbx_description
1 polymer ?
#
loop_
_entity_poly.entity_id
_entity_poly.type
_entity_poly.pdbx_seq_one_letter_code
_entity_poly.pdbx_strand_id
1 'polypeptide(L)'
;GRQSFYRAIANYELGELQLAEDFNDLTADPPKSVSQKLAGKMAVISLDGNKFGERARKAGESADGLRKWDEEIREKREELLQSLLDEIRDDVSWLQSKDLEDGGKKGSRLRFEVLVWGGDDSLLVVPAWKGWWTLQRIYELTKDWKAADGKDLTHSAGLVFCGAKAPIYRVKTLAENLCTFAKGQSQKHDRERGDVFAYQVLESFDHIGRDLEEYLQEHTPDKTDTWKRHWILRGSGMEEAAKVKAELERKGMPMRKLHKMVRKPLEGQKTDTERKPLEDFNDLFDELAKAWGIEGSDLVYLHALELWGYLTPEQARG
;
A
#
# COMPACT_ATOMS: atom_id res chain seq x y z
N GLY A 1 25.84 -8.01 2.91
CA GLY A 1 24.95 -7.95 4.09
C GLY A 1 23.86 -6.92 3.87
N ARG A 2 22.77 -6.89 4.64
CA ARG A 2 21.66 -5.94 4.40
C ARG A 2 22.10 -4.46 4.43
N GLN A 3 23.03 -4.07 5.31
CA GLN A 3 23.60 -2.72 5.29
C GLN A 3 24.37 -2.39 3.99
N SER A 4 25.05 -3.37 3.37
CA SER A 4 25.76 -3.13 2.12
C SER A 4 24.80 -2.96 0.93
N PHE A 5 23.56 -3.45 1.04
CA PHE A 5 22.51 -3.19 0.04
C PHE A 5 22.17 -1.69 0.02
N TYR A 6 21.86 -1.09 1.17
CA TYR A 6 21.50 0.34 1.23
C TYR A 6 22.64 1.25 0.77
N ARG A 7 23.89 0.94 1.13
CA ARG A 7 25.05 1.68 0.61
C ARG A 7 25.23 1.49 -0.89
N ALA A 8 25.02 0.28 -1.43
CA ALA A 8 25.30 0.00 -2.85
C ALA A 8 24.18 0.46 -3.79
N ILE A 9 22.93 0.42 -3.34
CA ILE A 9 21.74 0.63 -4.17
C ILE A 9 21.13 2.02 -3.97
N ALA A 10 21.22 2.55 -2.76
CA ALA A 10 20.66 3.86 -2.43
C ALA A 10 21.75 4.88 -2.10
N ASN A 11 23.04 4.56 -2.24
CA ASN A 11 24.15 5.39 -1.75
C ASN A 11 23.91 5.93 -0.32
N TYR A 12 23.23 5.13 0.51
CA TYR A 12 22.68 5.57 1.79
C TYR A 12 23.46 4.98 2.95
N GLU A 13 23.87 5.82 3.89
CA GLU A 13 24.50 5.39 5.13
C GLU A 13 23.50 5.42 6.29
N LEU A 14 23.12 4.23 6.76
CA LEU A 14 22.23 4.08 7.93
C LEU A 14 22.85 4.58 9.25
N GLY A 15 24.16 4.88 9.26
CA GLY A 15 24.86 5.35 10.46
C GLY A 15 24.77 4.36 11.62
N GLU A 16 24.22 4.81 12.74
CA GLU A 16 24.01 3.99 13.94
C GLU A 16 22.72 3.15 13.89
N LEU A 17 21.86 3.35 12.88
CA LEU A 17 20.63 2.57 12.74
C LEU A 17 20.94 1.12 12.40
N GLN A 18 20.30 0.23 13.14
CA GLN A 18 20.27 -1.20 12.85
C GLN A 18 19.01 -1.53 12.05
N LEU A 19 19.02 -2.63 11.30
CA LEU A 19 17.82 -3.13 10.64
C LEU A 19 17.11 -4.12 11.57
N ALA A 20 15.78 -4.23 11.46
CA ALA A 20 15.03 -5.25 12.18
C ALA A 20 15.58 -6.66 11.84
N GLU A 21 15.70 -7.53 12.84
CA GLU A 21 16.25 -8.87 12.65
C GLU A 21 15.24 -9.81 11.99
N ASP A 22 13.98 -9.68 12.39
CA ASP A 22 12.85 -10.44 11.87
C ASP A 22 11.55 -9.61 11.81
N PHE A 23 10.46 -10.22 11.33
CA PHE A 23 9.18 -9.54 11.20
C PHE A 23 8.45 -9.30 12.55
N ASN A 24 8.79 -10.04 13.61
CA ASN A 24 8.24 -9.74 14.93
C ASN A 24 8.86 -8.45 15.47
N ASP A 25 10.18 -8.28 15.33
CA ASP A 25 10.87 -7.04 15.66
C ASP A 25 10.33 -5.85 14.88
N LEU A 26 10.11 -6.06 13.58
CA LEU A 26 9.54 -5.05 12.70
C LEU A 26 8.14 -4.59 13.17
N THR A 27 7.32 -5.47 13.73
CA THR A 27 5.89 -5.22 14.01
C THR A 27 5.51 -5.14 15.50
N ALA A 28 6.46 -5.32 16.41
CA ALA A 28 6.22 -5.25 17.85
C ALA A 28 5.95 -3.82 18.32
N ASP A 29 5.25 -3.65 19.45
CA ASP A 29 5.14 -2.38 20.18
C ASP A 29 4.77 -1.16 19.30
N PRO A 30 3.56 -1.12 18.71
CA PRO A 30 3.10 0.04 17.96
C PRO A 30 3.14 1.31 18.82
N PRO A 31 3.42 2.49 18.23
CA PRO A 31 3.36 3.77 18.94
C PRO A 31 2.02 3.96 19.67
N LYS A 32 2.01 4.77 20.74
CA LYS A 32 0.79 5.02 21.54
C LYS A 32 -0.36 5.65 20.73
N SER A 33 -0.02 6.38 19.67
CA SER A 33 -0.98 6.97 18.72
C SER A 33 -1.62 5.95 17.77
N VAL A 34 -1.08 4.73 17.70
CA VAL A 34 -1.53 3.65 16.83
C VAL A 34 -2.35 2.62 17.62
N SER A 35 -3.37 2.06 16.97
CA SER A 35 -4.17 0.97 17.53
C SER A 35 -3.29 -0.23 17.88
N GLN A 36 -3.34 -0.66 19.14
CA GLN A 36 -2.61 -1.84 19.61
C GLN A 36 -3.07 -3.15 18.94
N LYS A 37 -4.22 -3.15 18.24
CA LYS A 37 -4.67 -4.28 17.42
C LYS A 37 -3.80 -4.53 16.19
N LEU A 38 -2.94 -3.56 15.82
CA LEU A 38 -1.98 -3.69 14.73
C LEU A 38 -0.63 -4.26 15.21
N ALA A 39 -0.43 -4.47 16.52
CA ALA A 39 0.75 -5.14 17.03
C ALA A 39 0.88 -6.53 16.41
N GLY A 40 2.07 -6.87 15.91
CA GLY A 40 2.30 -8.14 15.22
C GLY A 40 1.69 -8.23 13.82
N LYS A 41 1.17 -7.14 13.25
CA LYS A 41 0.71 -7.07 11.85
C LYS A 41 1.72 -6.30 10.99
N MET A 42 1.95 -6.79 9.78
CA MET A 42 2.79 -6.16 8.75
C MET A 42 1.96 -5.82 7.51
N ALA A 43 2.51 -4.90 6.71
CA ALA A 43 2.12 -4.68 5.33
C ALA A 43 3.22 -5.18 4.40
N VAL A 44 2.83 -5.91 3.37
CA VAL A 44 3.69 -6.35 2.27
C VAL A 44 3.23 -5.62 1.01
N ILE A 45 4.16 -4.92 0.36
CA ILE A 45 3.89 -4.02 -0.76
C ILE A 45 4.70 -4.51 -1.96
N SER A 46 4.03 -4.98 -2.99
CA SER A 46 4.61 -5.20 -4.32
C SER A 46 4.32 -3.97 -5.18
N LEU A 47 5.34 -3.44 -5.84
CA LEU A 47 5.26 -2.28 -6.72
C LEU A 47 5.87 -2.64 -8.06
N ASP A 48 5.22 -2.28 -9.16
CA ASP A 48 5.68 -2.57 -10.50
C ASP A 48 5.40 -1.41 -11.48
N GLY A 49 6.38 -1.08 -12.32
CA GLY A 49 6.31 0.02 -13.28
C GLY A 49 5.34 -0.23 -14.44
N ASN A 50 4.44 0.72 -14.68
CA ASN A 50 3.47 0.65 -15.77
C ASN A 50 4.17 0.88 -17.12
N LYS A 51 4.24 -0.20 -17.93
CA LYS A 51 4.84 -0.24 -19.28
C LYS A 51 6.35 0.02 -19.30
N PHE A 52 7.06 -0.11 -18.18
CA PHE A 52 8.51 0.09 -18.13
C PHE A 52 9.23 -0.92 -19.04
N GLY A 53 8.85 -2.21 -19.00
CA GLY A 53 9.42 -3.21 -19.90
C GLY A 53 9.17 -2.97 -21.40
N GLU A 54 8.03 -2.36 -21.78
CA GLU A 54 7.77 -1.94 -23.16
C GLU A 54 8.70 -0.79 -23.57
N ARG A 55 8.89 0.19 -22.68
CA ARG A 55 9.79 1.32 -22.89
C ARG A 55 11.25 0.88 -22.94
N ALA A 56 11.67 0.00 -22.05
CA ALA A 56 13.00 -0.60 -22.04
C ALA A 56 13.29 -1.32 -23.36
N ARG A 57 12.33 -2.10 -23.86
CA ARG A 57 12.46 -2.79 -25.16
C ARG A 57 12.63 -1.81 -26.32
N LYS A 58 11.86 -0.72 -26.32
CA LYS A 58 11.96 0.33 -27.33
C LYS A 58 13.30 1.07 -27.24
N ALA A 59 13.76 1.40 -26.04
CA ALA A 59 15.07 2.00 -25.83
C ALA A 59 16.21 1.06 -26.28
N GLY A 60 16.02 -0.25 -26.06
CA GLY A 60 16.94 -1.31 -26.45
C GLY A 60 16.99 -1.65 -27.94
N GLU A 61 16.31 -0.90 -28.81
CA GLU A 61 16.59 -0.89 -30.25
C GLU A 61 18.03 -0.43 -30.55
N SER A 62 18.70 0.19 -29.56
CA SER A 62 20.14 0.45 -29.58
C SER A 62 20.77 0.15 -28.22
N ALA A 63 22.05 -0.27 -28.22
CA ALA A 63 22.79 -0.52 -26.98
C ALA A 63 22.91 0.75 -26.10
N ASP A 64 23.13 1.91 -26.73
CA ASP A 64 23.17 3.20 -26.03
C ASP A 64 21.81 3.60 -25.46
N GLY A 65 20.72 3.30 -26.16
CA GLY A 65 19.37 3.58 -25.68
C GLY A 65 19.01 2.75 -24.45
N LEU A 66 19.32 1.44 -24.47
CA LEU A 66 19.11 0.58 -23.30
C LEU A 66 19.93 1.06 -22.09
N ARG A 67 21.21 1.37 -22.31
CA ARG A 67 22.09 1.86 -21.24
C ARG A 67 21.56 3.15 -20.62
N LYS A 68 21.11 4.11 -21.43
CA LYS A 68 20.53 5.37 -20.94
C LYS A 68 19.25 5.15 -20.15
N TRP A 69 18.37 4.25 -20.62
CA TRP A 69 17.16 3.89 -19.92
C TRP A 69 17.46 3.25 -18.55
N ASP A 70 18.39 2.30 -18.51
CA ASP A 70 18.78 1.63 -17.27
C ASP A 70 19.44 2.60 -16.28
N GLU A 71 20.29 3.51 -16.76
CA GLU A 71 20.89 4.59 -15.96
C GLU A 71 19.81 5.53 -15.38
N GLU A 72 18.87 5.99 -16.22
CA GLU A 72 17.76 6.87 -15.82
C GLU A 72 16.86 6.23 -14.75
N ILE A 73 16.42 4.98 -14.97
CA ILE A 73 15.56 4.27 -14.00
C ILE A 73 16.33 3.98 -12.71
N ARG A 74 17.62 3.64 -12.79
CA ARG A 74 18.44 3.41 -11.60
C ARG A 74 18.55 4.67 -10.74
N GLU A 75 18.84 5.82 -11.35
CA GLU A 75 18.97 7.11 -10.63
C GLU A 75 17.66 7.50 -9.94
N LYS A 76 16.53 7.41 -10.66
CA LYS A 76 15.20 7.69 -10.09
C LYS A 76 14.91 6.79 -8.90
N ARG A 77 15.22 5.50 -8.99
CA ARG A 77 14.98 4.55 -7.89
C ARG A 77 15.90 4.78 -6.71
N GLU A 78 17.16 5.10 -6.95
CA GLU A 78 18.10 5.50 -5.91
C GLU A 78 17.55 6.71 -5.14
N GLU A 79 17.09 7.75 -5.86
CA GLU A 79 16.46 8.94 -5.27
C GLU A 79 15.19 8.61 -4.48
N LEU A 80 14.32 7.73 -5.00
CA LEU A 80 13.12 7.27 -4.29
C LEU A 80 13.47 6.62 -2.95
N LEU A 81 14.42 5.68 -2.95
CA LEU A 81 14.79 4.96 -1.74
C LEU A 81 15.50 5.87 -0.74
N GLN A 82 16.37 6.77 -1.20
CA GLN A 82 16.99 7.80 -0.36
C GLN A 82 15.92 8.66 0.32
N SER A 83 15.00 9.22 -0.47
CA SER A 83 13.94 10.11 0.04
C SER A 83 13.06 9.42 1.08
N LEU A 84 12.67 8.16 0.81
CA LEU A 84 11.92 7.37 1.80
C LEU A 84 12.74 7.15 3.08
N LEU A 85 14.01 6.77 2.97
CA LEU A 85 14.84 6.49 4.13
C LEU A 85 15.12 7.74 4.98
N ASP A 86 15.29 8.90 4.36
CA ASP A 86 15.45 10.17 5.07
C ASP A 86 14.21 10.52 5.89
N GLU A 87 13.02 10.39 5.31
CA GLU A 87 11.77 10.65 6.05
C GLU A 87 11.53 9.65 7.17
N ILE A 88 11.82 8.37 6.93
CA ILE A 88 11.64 7.29 7.90
C ILE A 88 12.63 7.43 9.07
N ARG A 89 13.87 7.84 8.80
CA ARG A 89 14.94 7.96 9.80
C ARG A 89 14.60 8.95 10.91
N ASP A 90 13.93 10.05 10.57
CA ASP A 90 13.62 11.13 11.50
C ASP A 90 12.29 10.92 12.24
N ASP A 91 11.49 9.94 11.83
CA ASP A 91 10.22 9.60 12.47
C ASP A 91 10.38 8.43 13.45
N VAL A 92 10.30 8.76 14.74
CA VAL A 92 10.41 7.81 15.87
C VAL A 92 9.45 6.63 15.80
N SER A 93 8.32 6.75 15.09
CA SER A 93 7.36 5.66 14.93
C SER A 93 7.83 4.56 13.97
N TRP A 94 8.90 4.81 13.22
CA TRP A 94 9.63 3.82 12.41
C TRP A 94 10.77 3.14 13.15
N LEU A 95 11.05 3.57 14.37
CA LEU A 95 12.14 3.06 15.18
C LEU A 95 11.59 2.13 16.26
N GLN A 96 12.24 0.99 16.46
CA GLN A 96 12.00 0.18 17.64
C GLN A 96 12.82 0.76 18.78
N SER A 97 12.15 1.41 19.74
CA SER A 97 12.76 1.90 20.97
C SER A 97 12.98 0.74 21.94
N LYS A 98 13.96 -0.11 21.68
CA LYS A 98 14.50 -0.96 22.73
C LYS A 98 15.89 -0.45 23.04
N ASP A 99 16.20 -0.31 24.32
CA ASP A 99 17.57 -0.23 24.83
C ASP A 99 18.26 -1.55 24.46
N LEU A 100 18.63 -1.70 23.20
CA LEU A 100 19.29 -2.89 22.69
C LEU A 100 20.77 -2.73 23.01
N GLU A 101 21.17 -3.29 24.15
CA GLU A 101 22.56 -3.64 24.37
C GLU A 101 22.85 -4.93 23.58
N ASP A 102 23.09 -4.80 22.28
CA ASP A 102 23.71 -5.87 21.51
C ASP A 102 25.19 -5.55 21.33
N GLY A 103 26.06 -6.31 22.02
CA GLY A 103 27.51 -6.09 22.00
C GLY A 103 27.99 -4.71 22.51
N GLY A 104 27.17 -4.00 23.31
CA GLY A 104 27.51 -2.70 23.89
C GLY A 104 27.25 -1.48 22.99
N LYS A 105 26.59 -1.64 21.83
CA LYS A 105 26.17 -0.51 20.98
C LYS A 105 24.69 -0.22 21.17
N LYS A 106 24.38 0.91 21.82
CA LYS A 106 23.02 1.48 21.82
C LYS A 106 22.66 1.90 20.39
N GLY A 107 21.52 1.45 19.90
CA GLY A 107 21.00 1.87 18.59
C GLY A 107 19.54 1.49 18.40
N SER A 108 18.82 2.31 17.65
CA SER A 108 17.44 2.03 17.26
C SER A 108 17.40 1.08 16.07
N ARG A 109 16.43 0.16 16.03
CA ARG A 109 16.17 -0.69 14.86
C ARG A 109 15.12 -0.06 13.94
N LEU A 110 15.46 0.05 12.67
CA LEU A 110 14.60 0.53 11.60
C LEU A 110 13.54 -0.53 11.25
N ARG A 111 12.27 -0.12 11.21
CA ARG A 111 11.12 -0.96 10.85
C ARG A 111 10.80 -0.91 9.35
N PHE A 112 11.81 -1.17 8.52
CA PHE A 112 11.67 -1.13 7.07
C PHE A 112 12.57 -2.21 6.46
N GLU A 113 11.99 -3.11 5.66
CA GLU A 113 12.73 -4.19 5.01
C GLU A 113 12.44 -4.20 3.50
N VAL A 114 13.51 -4.29 2.70
CA VAL A 114 13.44 -4.44 1.25
C VAL A 114 13.75 -5.89 0.89
N LEU A 115 12.76 -6.61 0.36
CA LEU A 115 12.93 -8.01 -0.05
C LEU A 115 13.33 -8.15 -1.52
N VAL A 116 12.83 -7.26 -2.37
CA VAL A 116 13.15 -7.21 -3.80
C VAL A 116 13.37 -5.75 -4.19
N TRP A 117 14.42 -5.49 -4.96
CA TRP A 117 14.71 -4.18 -5.52
C TRP A 117 15.44 -4.34 -6.87
N GLY A 118 14.69 -4.52 -7.95
CA GLY A 118 15.29 -4.78 -9.28
C GLY A 118 14.44 -4.24 -10.42
N GLY A 119 15.07 -3.64 -11.44
CA GLY A 119 14.36 -3.07 -12.59
C GLY A 119 13.28 -2.07 -12.18
N ASP A 120 12.03 -2.39 -12.49
CA ASP A 120 10.81 -1.69 -12.14
C ASP A 120 10.01 -2.36 -11.00
N ASP A 121 10.50 -3.48 -10.45
CA ASP A 121 9.86 -4.26 -9.40
C ASP A 121 10.51 -4.00 -8.03
N SER A 122 9.66 -3.79 -7.02
CA SER A 122 10.07 -3.64 -5.64
C SER A 122 9.10 -4.35 -4.69
N LEU A 123 9.65 -5.05 -3.70
CA LEU A 123 8.87 -5.71 -2.65
C LEU A 123 9.34 -5.22 -1.28
N LEU A 124 8.45 -4.54 -0.57
CA LEU A 124 8.72 -3.91 0.72
C LEU A 124 7.90 -4.58 1.84
N VAL A 125 8.47 -4.65 3.03
CA VAL A 125 7.77 -5.07 4.24
C VAL A 125 7.94 -4.00 5.32
N VAL A 126 6.81 -3.53 5.85
CA VAL A 126 6.74 -2.48 6.86
C VAL A 126 5.68 -2.83 7.91
N PRO A 127 5.65 -2.19 9.09
CA PRO A 127 4.56 -2.38 10.03
C PRO A 127 3.21 -2.08 9.39
N ALA A 128 2.15 -2.79 9.78
CA ALA A 128 0.84 -2.58 9.15
C ALA A 128 0.34 -1.13 9.28
N TRP A 129 0.65 -0.45 10.38
CA TRP A 129 0.29 0.97 10.57
C TRP A 129 1.07 1.94 9.66
N LYS A 130 2.15 1.48 9.04
CA LYS A 130 2.95 2.23 8.07
C LYS A 130 2.68 1.84 6.62
N GLY A 131 1.97 0.74 6.36
CA GLY A 131 1.72 0.23 5.01
C GLY A 131 1.05 1.24 4.07
N TRP A 132 -0.04 1.87 4.53
CA TRP A 132 -0.76 2.88 3.76
C TRP A 132 0.11 4.10 3.46
N TRP A 133 0.76 4.65 4.50
CA TRP A 133 1.69 5.76 4.37
C TRP A 133 2.80 5.46 3.35
N THR A 134 3.39 4.26 3.40
CA THR A 134 4.53 3.90 2.55
C THR A 134 4.15 3.92 1.08
N LEU A 135 3.02 3.29 0.75
CA LEU A 135 2.54 3.25 -0.62
C LEU A 135 2.11 4.64 -1.12
N GLN A 136 1.39 5.40 -0.30
CA GLN A 136 1.03 6.79 -0.60
C GLN A 136 2.29 7.61 -0.89
N ARG A 137 3.30 7.50 -0.02
CA ARG A 137 4.51 8.31 -0.13
C ARG A 137 5.33 7.96 -1.38
N ILE A 138 5.38 6.68 -1.74
CA ILE A 138 5.97 6.26 -3.02
C ILE A 138 5.29 6.97 -4.18
N TYR A 139 3.96 6.94 -4.25
CA TYR A 139 3.24 7.61 -5.34
C TYR A 139 3.49 9.12 -5.36
N GLU A 140 3.53 9.78 -4.20
CA GLU A 140 3.86 11.19 -4.11
C GLU A 140 5.27 11.53 -4.61
N LEU A 141 6.26 10.71 -4.24
CA LEU A 141 7.66 10.88 -4.66
C LEU A 141 7.87 10.55 -6.15
N THR A 142 7.03 9.68 -6.73
CA THR A 142 7.12 9.29 -8.14
C THR A 142 6.20 10.07 -9.07
N LYS A 143 5.31 10.93 -8.56
CA LYS A 143 4.25 11.60 -9.37
C LYS A 143 4.77 12.40 -10.57
N ASP A 144 5.96 12.97 -10.43
CA ASP A 144 6.59 13.83 -11.44
C ASP A 144 7.61 13.07 -12.29
N TRP A 145 7.73 11.75 -12.12
CA TRP A 145 8.63 10.95 -12.93
C TRP A 145 8.15 10.93 -14.38
N LYS A 146 9.03 11.41 -15.27
CA LYS A 146 8.87 11.32 -16.71
C LYS A 146 9.97 10.43 -17.27
N ALA A 147 9.66 9.71 -18.34
CA ALA A 147 10.67 9.13 -19.22
C ALA A 147 11.26 10.21 -20.14
N ALA A 148 12.36 9.87 -20.82
CA ALA A 148 12.98 10.73 -21.84
C ALA A 148 12.04 11.21 -22.96
N ASP A 149 10.95 10.47 -23.25
CA ASP A 149 9.92 10.86 -24.23
C ASP A 149 8.83 11.79 -23.66
N GLY A 150 8.99 12.24 -22.41
CA GLY A 150 8.08 13.14 -21.71
C GLY A 150 6.85 12.46 -21.11
N LYS A 151 6.67 11.14 -21.29
CA LYS A 151 5.53 10.42 -20.73
C LYS A 151 5.75 10.06 -19.26
N ASP A 152 4.67 10.13 -18.49
CA ASP A 152 4.63 9.76 -17.08
C ASP A 152 5.12 8.32 -16.86
N LEU A 153 5.90 8.13 -15.81
CA LEU A 153 6.30 6.85 -15.26
C LEU A 153 5.46 6.62 -14.01
N THR A 154 4.49 5.72 -14.10
CA THR A 154 3.57 5.42 -13.00
C THR A 154 3.70 3.96 -12.60
N HIS A 155 3.14 3.61 -11.45
CA HIS A 155 3.27 2.30 -10.85
C HIS A 155 1.92 1.67 -10.55
N SER A 156 1.87 0.35 -10.64
CA SER A 156 0.81 -0.45 -10.03
C SER A 156 1.34 -1.04 -8.73
N ALA A 157 0.45 -1.25 -7.75
CA ALA A 157 0.84 -1.91 -6.51
C ALA A 157 -0.16 -2.96 -6.02
N GLY A 158 0.36 -3.93 -5.30
CA GLY A 158 -0.39 -4.87 -4.48
C GLY A 158 -0.03 -4.67 -3.02
N LEU A 159 -1.03 -4.41 -2.18
CA LEU A 159 -0.85 -4.13 -0.75
C LEU A 159 -1.54 -5.21 0.10
N VAL A 160 -0.78 -5.97 0.87
CA VAL A 160 -1.34 -7.01 1.75
C VAL A 160 -1.08 -6.67 3.21
N PHE A 161 -2.14 -6.56 4.01
CA PHE A 161 -2.03 -6.50 5.47
C PHE A 161 -2.22 -7.90 6.05
N CYS A 162 -1.29 -8.36 6.88
CA CYS A 162 -1.36 -9.70 7.48
C CYS A 162 -0.58 -9.78 8.80
N GLY A 163 -0.71 -10.89 9.53
CA GLY A 163 0.11 -11.15 10.72
C GLY A 163 1.57 -11.43 10.35
N ALA A 164 2.53 -11.00 11.18
CA ALA A 164 3.98 -11.21 10.96
C ALA A 164 4.41 -12.68 10.90
N LYS A 165 3.57 -13.59 11.42
CA LYS A 165 3.76 -15.05 11.36
C LYS A 165 3.21 -15.70 10.08
N ALA A 166 2.65 -14.91 9.17
CA ALA A 166 2.16 -15.41 7.89
C ALA A 166 3.30 -16.07 7.09
N PRO A 167 3.05 -17.16 6.35
CA PRO A 167 4.04 -17.72 5.43
C PRO A 167 4.43 -16.69 4.35
N ILE A 168 5.60 -16.06 4.50
CA ILE A 168 6.02 -14.89 3.70
C ILE A 168 5.98 -15.16 2.20
N TYR A 169 6.35 -16.37 1.76
CA TYR A 169 6.30 -16.76 0.36
C TYR A 169 4.89 -16.61 -0.22
N ARG A 170 3.86 -17.05 0.51
CA ARG A 170 2.48 -16.97 0.01
C ARG A 170 1.94 -15.54 0.04
N VAL A 171 2.32 -14.76 1.07
CA VAL A 171 1.93 -13.33 1.15
C VAL A 171 2.59 -12.53 0.04
N LYS A 172 3.86 -12.81 -0.27
CA LYS A 172 4.58 -12.24 -1.41
C LYS A 172 3.84 -12.52 -2.72
N THR A 173 3.53 -13.80 -2.99
CA THR A 173 2.80 -14.18 -4.21
C THR A 173 1.44 -13.47 -4.30
N LEU A 174 0.73 -13.34 -3.18
CA LEU A 174 -0.53 -12.60 -3.16
C LEU A 174 -0.35 -11.11 -3.47
N ALA A 175 0.66 -10.46 -2.90
CA ALA A 175 0.98 -9.07 -3.20
C ALA A 175 1.32 -8.87 -4.69
N GLU A 176 2.14 -9.76 -5.27
CA GLU A 176 2.48 -9.75 -6.70
C GLU A 176 1.24 -9.97 -7.59
N ASN A 177 0.34 -10.89 -7.20
CA ASN A 177 -0.91 -11.13 -7.91
C ASN A 177 -1.85 -9.91 -7.86
N LEU A 178 -1.96 -9.26 -6.70
CA LEU A 178 -2.72 -8.00 -6.56
C LEU A 178 -2.12 -6.89 -7.41
N CYS A 179 -0.79 -6.77 -7.43
CA CYS A 179 -0.08 -5.80 -8.27
C CYS A 179 -0.37 -6.04 -9.76
N THR A 180 -0.28 -7.31 -10.20
CA THR A 180 -0.62 -7.71 -11.57
C THR A 180 -2.09 -7.45 -11.91
N PHE A 181 -3.00 -7.72 -10.97
CA PHE A 181 -4.43 -7.45 -11.12
C PHE A 181 -4.70 -5.94 -11.30
N ALA A 182 -4.07 -5.09 -10.49
CA ALA A 182 -4.14 -3.63 -10.62
C ALA A 182 -3.61 -3.15 -11.98
N LYS A 183 -2.43 -3.66 -12.38
CA LYS A 183 -1.78 -3.35 -13.67
C LYS A 183 -2.62 -3.75 -14.88
N GLY A 184 -3.31 -4.89 -14.80
CA GLY A 184 -4.14 -5.39 -15.90
C GLY A 184 -5.30 -4.47 -16.25
N GLN A 185 -5.84 -3.72 -15.28
CA GLN A 185 -6.94 -2.77 -15.53
C GLN A 185 -6.45 -1.34 -15.77
N SER A 186 -5.30 -0.94 -15.23
CA SER A 186 -4.70 0.37 -15.53
C SER A 186 -4.46 0.54 -17.04
N GLN A 187 -4.10 -0.55 -17.73
CA GLN A 187 -3.84 -0.56 -19.17
C GLN A 187 -5.11 -0.53 -20.04
N LYS A 188 -6.25 -1.05 -19.56
CA LYS A 188 -7.46 -1.26 -20.38
C LYS A 188 -8.42 -0.08 -20.38
N HIS A 189 -8.48 0.67 -19.30
CA HIS A 189 -9.60 1.59 -19.06
C HIS A 189 -9.21 3.03 -18.79
N ASP A 190 -7.95 3.37 -18.98
CA ASP A 190 -7.58 4.75 -18.73
C ASP A 190 -6.34 5.17 -19.52
N ARG A 191 -6.50 6.24 -20.30
CA ARG A 191 -5.36 7.04 -20.75
C ARG A 191 -4.85 7.95 -19.60
N GLU A 192 -5.55 7.99 -18.46
CA GLU A 192 -5.28 8.84 -17.28
C GLU A 192 -5.01 8.07 -15.98
N ARG A 193 -5.06 6.73 -15.92
CA ARG A 193 -4.72 5.97 -14.69
C ARG A 193 -3.21 5.93 -14.56
N GLY A 194 -2.73 6.92 -13.81
CA GLY A 194 -1.40 6.94 -13.24
C GLY A 194 -1.24 5.84 -12.19
N ASP A 195 -0.89 6.23 -10.98
CA ASP A 195 -0.64 5.29 -9.89
C ASP A 195 -1.93 4.62 -9.38
N VAL A 196 -1.94 3.28 -9.31
CA VAL A 196 -3.10 2.48 -8.86
C VAL A 196 -2.68 1.28 -8.02
N PHE A 197 -3.58 0.82 -7.15
CA PHE A 197 -3.32 -0.35 -6.33
C PHE A 197 -4.56 -1.21 -6.10
N ALA A 198 -4.30 -2.49 -5.81
CA ALA A 198 -5.26 -3.40 -5.21
C ALA A 198 -4.72 -3.85 -3.85
N TYR A 199 -5.61 -4.25 -2.94
CA TYR A 199 -5.19 -4.65 -1.60
C TYR A 199 -5.94 -5.87 -1.08
N GLN A 200 -5.42 -6.48 -0.01
CA GLN A 200 -6.16 -7.44 0.80
C GLN A 200 -5.79 -7.34 2.28
N VAL A 201 -6.78 -7.44 3.16
CA VAL A 201 -6.60 -7.55 4.61
C VAL A 201 -6.84 -8.99 5.04
N LEU A 202 -5.81 -9.64 5.57
CA LEU A 202 -5.85 -11.03 6.02
C LEU A 202 -5.92 -11.10 7.53
N GLU A 203 -7.11 -11.39 8.06
CA GLU A 203 -7.31 -11.66 9.49
C GLU A 203 -7.02 -13.12 9.86
N SER A 204 -7.15 -14.07 8.91
CA SER A 204 -6.69 -15.45 9.03
C SER A 204 -6.03 -15.94 7.74
N PHE A 205 -5.28 -17.04 7.83
CA PHE A 205 -4.51 -17.60 6.72
C PHE A 205 -5.28 -18.62 5.88
N ASP A 206 -6.53 -18.92 6.23
CA ASP A 206 -7.33 -19.97 5.59
C ASP A 206 -7.62 -19.67 4.12
N HIS A 207 -7.49 -18.41 3.71
CA HIS A 207 -7.78 -17.95 2.36
C HIS A 207 -6.52 -17.75 1.49
N ILE A 208 -5.32 -17.90 2.06
CA ILE A 208 -4.07 -17.73 1.30
C ILE A 208 -3.85 -18.95 0.40
N GLY A 209 -4.03 -18.76 -0.90
CA GLY A 209 -3.82 -19.76 -1.95
C GLY A 209 -5.07 -20.09 -2.78
N ARG A 210 -6.21 -19.43 -2.51
CA ARG A 210 -7.36 -19.43 -3.42
C ARG A 210 -7.04 -18.59 -4.67
N ASP A 211 -7.78 -18.82 -5.75
CA ASP A 211 -7.74 -17.93 -6.91
C ASP A 211 -8.19 -16.52 -6.50
N LEU A 212 -7.35 -15.52 -6.81
CA LEU A 212 -7.57 -14.14 -6.39
C LEU A 212 -8.85 -13.58 -7.01
N GLU A 213 -9.07 -13.81 -8.31
CA GLU A 213 -10.25 -13.26 -8.98
C GLU A 213 -11.53 -13.92 -8.49
N GLU A 214 -11.53 -15.23 -8.28
CA GLU A 214 -12.65 -15.96 -7.68
C GLU A 214 -12.99 -15.40 -6.30
N TYR A 215 -11.97 -15.21 -5.43
CA TYR A 215 -12.17 -14.60 -4.11
C TYR A 215 -12.78 -13.19 -4.22
N LEU A 216 -12.20 -12.30 -5.03
CA LEU A 216 -12.70 -10.94 -5.17
C LEU A 216 -14.11 -10.92 -5.76
N GLN A 217 -14.40 -11.79 -6.73
CA GLN A 217 -15.73 -11.90 -7.33
C GLN A 217 -16.76 -12.39 -6.30
N GLU A 218 -16.43 -13.37 -5.45
CA GLU A 218 -17.29 -13.82 -4.34
C GLU A 218 -17.63 -12.66 -3.40
N HIS A 219 -16.63 -11.83 -3.08
CA HIS A 219 -16.74 -10.71 -2.14
C HIS A 219 -17.26 -9.42 -2.77
N THR A 220 -17.52 -9.39 -4.08
CA THR A 220 -18.14 -8.24 -4.74
C THR A 220 -19.66 -8.32 -4.60
N PRO A 221 -20.33 -7.29 -4.05
CA PRO A 221 -21.79 -7.20 -4.02
C PRO A 221 -22.38 -7.11 -5.44
N ASP A 222 -21.72 -6.33 -6.29
CA ASP A 222 -22.02 -6.17 -7.70
C ASP A 222 -21.48 -7.36 -8.52
N LYS A 223 -22.34 -8.02 -9.29
CA LYS A 223 -21.96 -9.14 -10.17
C LYS A 223 -21.86 -8.73 -11.65
N THR A 224 -21.82 -7.43 -11.96
CA THR A 224 -21.60 -6.91 -13.31
C THR A 224 -20.16 -7.13 -13.79
N ASP A 225 -19.93 -7.10 -15.11
CA ASP A 225 -18.59 -7.23 -15.71
C ASP A 225 -17.59 -6.12 -15.30
N THR A 226 -18.06 -5.04 -14.67
CA THR A 226 -17.23 -3.93 -14.20
C THR A 226 -16.64 -4.14 -12.81
N TRP A 227 -16.99 -5.23 -12.11
CA TRP A 227 -16.58 -5.50 -10.73
C TRP A 227 -15.07 -5.36 -10.49
N LYS A 228 -14.25 -5.80 -11.44
CA LYS A 228 -12.78 -5.73 -11.33
C LYS A 228 -12.25 -4.32 -11.14
N ARG A 229 -12.92 -3.33 -11.75
CA ARG A 229 -12.50 -1.92 -11.65
C ARG A 229 -12.72 -1.34 -10.27
N HIS A 230 -13.73 -1.82 -9.56
CA HIS A 230 -14.08 -1.33 -8.24
C HIS A 230 -13.11 -1.83 -7.15
N TRP A 231 -12.36 -2.90 -7.41
CA TRP A 231 -11.30 -3.39 -6.52
C TRP A 231 -9.94 -2.72 -6.73
N ILE A 232 -9.86 -1.75 -7.64
CA ILE A 232 -8.61 -1.06 -7.97
C ILE A 232 -8.79 0.41 -7.63
N LEU A 233 -8.03 0.84 -6.63
CA LEU A 233 -8.09 2.17 -6.07
C LEU A 233 -6.98 3.05 -6.65
N ARG A 234 -7.27 4.35 -6.80
CA ARG A 234 -6.28 5.34 -7.25
C ARG A 234 -5.30 5.70 -6.14
N GLY A 235 -4.02 5.76 -6.48
CA GLY A 235 -2.96 6.25 -5.58
C GLY A 235 -3.18 7.71 -5.15
N SER A 236 -3.66 8.55 -6.07
CA SER A 236 -4.00 9.96 -5.79
C SER A 236 -5.13 10.14 -4.76
N GLY A 237 -5.93 9.10 -4.52
CA GLY A 237 -6.99 9.11 -3.51
C GLY A 237 -6.54 8.71 -2.11
N MET A 238 -5.28 8.33 -1.92
CA MET A 238 -4.82 7.77 -0.65
C MET A 238 -4.83 8.79 0.50
N GLU A 239 -4.39 10.01 0.22
CA GLU A 239 -4.40 11.11 1.20
C GLU A 239 -5.83 11.51 1.58
N GLU A 240 -6.69 11.66 0.57
CA GLU A 240 -8.09 12.04 0.75
C GLU A 240 -8.85 10.99 1.57
N ALA A 241 -8.58 9.70 1.35
CA ALA A 241 -9.19 8.64 2.15
C ALA A 241 -8.86 8.74 3.64
N ALA A 242 -7.62 9.14 4.00
CA ALA A 242 -7.25 9.35 5.39
C ALA A 242 -7.97 10.58 5.99
N LYS A 243 -8.13 11.67 5.21
CA LYS A 243 -8.89 12.86 5.61
C LYS A 243 -10.38 12.56 5.81
N VAL A 244 -11.00 11.88 4.86
CA VAL A 244 -12.42 11.47 4.95
C VAL A 244 -12.63 10.57 6.16
N LYS A 245 -11.74 9.61 6.45
CA LYS A 245 -11.85 8.81 7.68
C LYS A 245 -11.80 9.68 8.93
N ALA A 246 -10.85 10.61 9.03
CA ALA A 246 -10.74 11.49 10.18
C ALA A 246 -12.03 12.31 10.38
N GLU A 247 -12.64 12.77 9.29
CA GLU A 247 -13.92 13.47 9.29
C GLU A 247 -15.09 12.58 9.71
N LEU A 248 -15.15 11.33 9.22
CA LEU A 248 -16.12 10.33 9.65
C LEU A 248 -16.02 10.09 11.16
N GLU A 249 -14.80 9.92 11.70
CA GLU A 249 -14.56 9.77 13.14
C GLU A 249 -15.02 11.00 13.93
N ARG A 250 -14.70 12.21 13.44
CA ARG A 250 -15.11 13.48 14.05
C ARG A 250 -16.63 13.66 14.10
N LYS A 251 -17.33 13.24 13.04
CA LYS A 251 -18.80 13.24 12.99
C LYS A 251 -19.44 12.06 13.76
N GLY A 252 -18.64 11.26 14.47
CA GLY A 252 -19.14 10.20 15.33
C GLY A 252 -19.56 8.93 14.58
N MET A 253 -18.90 8.60 13.47
CA MET A 253 -18.99 7.29 12.83
C MET A 253 -18.00 6.31 13.47
N PRO A 254 -18.42 5.43 14.41
CA PRO A 254 -17.53 4.40 14.92
C PRO A 254 -17.45 3.22 13.93
N MET A 255 -16.27 2.59 13.85
CA MET A 255 -16.04 1.36 13.08
C MET A 255 -17.11 0.28 13.31
N ARG A 256 -17.60 0.13 14.54
CA ARG A 256 -18.67 -0.84 14.87
C ARG A 256 -19.99 -0.54 14.17
N LYS A 257 -20.31 0.74 13.94
CA LYS A 257 -21.50 1.18 13.20
C LYS A 257 -21.32 0.86 11.73
N LEU A 258 -20.18 1.23 11.13
CA LEU A 258 -19.84 0.88 9.75
C LEU A 258 -19.91 -0.64 9.50
N HIS A 259 -19.33 -1.44 10.41
CA HIS A 259 -19.36 -2.91 10.33
C HIS A 259 -20.78 -3.48 10.25
N LYS A 260 -21.66 -3.04 11.15
CA LYS A 260 -23.07 -3.47 11.15
C LYS A 260 -23.77 -3.12 9.83
N MET A 261 -23.48 -1.93 9.30
CA MET A 261 -24.17 -1.40 8.13
C MET A 261 -23.69 -2.02 6.81
N VAL A 262 -22.43 -2.46 6.74
CA VAL A 262 -21.84 -3.01 5.53
C VAL A 262 -21.96 -4.54 5.48
N ARG A 263 -21.66 -5.26 6.56
CA ARG A 263 -21.65 -6.73 6.51
C ARG A 263 -23.04 -7.37 6.54
N LYS A 264 -23.98 -6.84 7.31
CA LYS A 264 -25.32 -7.45 7.40
C LYS A 264 -26.07 -7.47 6.06
N PRO A 265 -26.04 -6.40 5.22
CA PRO A 265 -26.64 -6.46 3.90
C PRO A 265 -25.94 -7.45 2.96
N LEU A 266 -24.61 -7.60 3.06
CA LEU A 266 -23.83 -8.58 2.27
C LEU A 266 -24.12 -10.02 2.68
N GLU A 267 -24.48 -10.25 3.94
CA GLU A 267 -24.91 -11.56 4.47
C GLU A 267 -26.40 -11.87 4.18
N GLY A 268 -27.07 -11.06 3.36
CA GLY A 268 -28.48 -11.27 2.97
C GLY A 268 -29.51 -10.93 4.05
N GLN A 269 -29.10 -10.28 5.14
CA GLN A 269 -30.01 -9.82 6.19
C GLN A 269 -30.59 -8.44 5.79
N LYS A 270 -31.87 -8.42 5.39
CA LYS A 270 -32.59 -7.17 5.09
C LYS A 270 -32.78 -6.31 6.34
N THR A 271 -32.34 -5.06 6.29
CA THR A 271 -32.80 -4.01 7.21
C THR A 271 -32.81 -2.64 6.51
N ASP A 272 -33.93 -2.29 5.86
CA ASP A 272 -34.20 -0.93 5.35
C ASP A 272 -34.05 0.15 6.43
N THR A 273 -34.25 -0.21 7.70
CA THR A 273 -34.11 0.69 8.86
C THR A 273 -32.66 0.93 9.29
N GLU A 274 -31.69 0.13 8.86
CA GLU A 274 -30.27 0.29 9.27
C GLU A 274 -29.43 1.10 8.26
N ARG A 275 -29.97 1.46 7.08
CA ARG A 275 -29.27 2.30 6.08
C ARG A 275 -29.44 3.80 6.30
N LYS A 276 -30.52 4.27 6.94
CA LYS A 276 -30.73 5.70 7.26
C LYS A 276 -29.52 6.42 7.87
N PRO A 277 -28.77 5.82 8.82
CA PRO A 277 -27.61 6.48 9.39
C PRO A 277 -26.39 6.60 8.46
N LEU A 278 -26.44 6.08 7.22
CA LEU A 278 -25.43 6.32 6.17
C LEU A 278 -25.80 7.57 5.37
N GLU A 279 -27.08 7.92 5.27
CA GLU A 279 -27.55 9.11 4.55
C GLU A 279 -26.87 10.38 5.08
N ASP A 280 -26.66 10.46 6.40
CA ASP A 280 -25.93 11.56 7.07
C ASP A 280 -24.44 11.66 6.68
N PHE A 281 -23.90 10.63 6.03
CA PHE A 281 -22.49 10.51 5.64
C PHE A 281 -22.30 10.24 4.15
N ASN A 282 -23.37 10.22 3.34
CA ASN A 282 -23.30 9.91 1.92
C ASN A 282 -22.30 10.82 1.20
N ASP A 283 -22.31 12.12 1.49
CA ASP A 283 -21.36 13.08 0.89
C ASP A 283 -19.90 12.67 1.12
N LEU A 284 -19.56 12.17 2.31
CA LEU A 284 -18.20 11.72 2.65
C LEU A 284 -17.85 10.40 1.95
N PHE A 285 -18.80 9.49 1.82
CA PHE A 285 -18.58 8.25 1.05
C PHE A 285 -18.51 8.52 -0.45
N ASP A 286 -19.23 9.51 -0.97
CA ASP A 286 -19.14 9.94 -2.37
C ASP A 286 -17.78 10.60 -2.64
N GLU A 287 -17.30 11.44 -1.72
CA GLU A 287 -15.93 11.99 -1.76
C GLU A 287 -14.88 10.87 -1.77
N LEU A 288 -15.05 9.85 -0.92
CA LEU A 288 -14.16 8.69 -0.86
C LEU A 288 -14.20 7.85 -2.14
N ALA A 289 -15.39 7.59 -2.67
CA ALA A 289 -15.57 6.84 -3.92
C ALA A 289 -14.91 7.57 -5.08
N LYS A 290 -15.06 8.90 -5.14
CA LYS A 290 -14.41 9.75 -6.14
C LYS A 290 -12.89 9.75 -6.00
N ALA A 291 -12.37 9.87 -4.77
CA ALA A 291 -10.94 9.78 -4.50
C ALA A 291 -10.36 8.45 -5.01
N TRP A 292 -11.05 7.35 -4.76
CA TRP A 292 -10.64 6.03 -5.22
C TRP A 292 -10.96 5.71 -6.68
N GLY A 293 -11.79 6.51 -7.36
CA GLY A 293 -12.19 6.30 -8.75
C GLY A 293 -13.18 5.13 -8.94
N ILE A 294 -14.06 4.94 -7.96
CA ILE A 294 -15.07 3.86 -7.91
C ILE A 294 -16.49 4.44 -7.71
N GLU A 295 -16.74 5.62 -8.26
CA GLU A 295 -18.02 6.33 -8.15
C GLU A 295 -19.21 5.44 -8.55
N GLY A 296 -20.29 5.50 -7.75
CA GLY A 296 -21.49 4.70 -7.97
C GLY A 296 -21.38 3.24 -7.53
N SER A 297 -20.27 2.82 -6.91
CA SER A 297 -20.08 1.47 -6.39
C SER A 297 -20.32 1.38 -4.89
N ASP A 298 -21.17 0.44 -4.46
CA ASP A 298 -21.36 0.09 -3.04
C ASP A 298 -20.09 -0.51 -2.40
N LEU A 299 -19.07 -0.85 -3.19
CA LEU A 299 -17.78 -1.31 -2.66
C LEU A 299 -17.05 -0.24 -1.86
N VAL A 300 -17.36 1.05 -2.03
CA VAL A 300 -16.75 2.12 -1.21
C VAL A 300 -16.92 1.86 0.28
N TYR A 301 -18.08 1.35 0.70
CA TYR A 301 -18.33 1.05 2.11
C TYR A 301 -17.53 -0.17 2.60
N LEU A 302 -17.34 -1.16 1.73
CA LEU A 302 -16.51 -2.33 2.03
C LEU A 302 -15.04 -1.94 2.17
N HIS A 303 -14.52 -1.13 1.23
CA HIS A 303 -13.16 -0.62 1.30
C HIS A 303 -12.93 0.23 2.55
N ALA A 304 -13.84 1.16 2.85
CA ALA A 304 -13.79 1.97 4.06
C ALA A 304 -13.79 1.10 5.32
N LEU A 305 -14.58 0.03 5.34
CA LEU A 305 -14.63 -0.92 6.46
C LEU A 305 -13.29 -1.66 6.62
N GLU A 306 -12.80 -2.29 5.57
CA GLU A 306 -11.60 -3.12 5.63
C GLU A 306 -10.34 -2.31 5.95
N LEU A 307 -10.23 -1.12 5.37
CA LEU A 307 -9.08 -0.24 5.53
C LEU A 307 -9.17 0.63 6.79
N TRP A 308 -10.31 0.66 7.50
CA TRP A 308 -10.52 1.56 8.65
C TRP A 308 -9.39 1.50 9.67
N GLY A 309 -8.88 0.31 9.98
CA GLY A 309 -7.81 0.14 10.95
C GLY A 309 -6.44 0.63 10.48
N TYR A 310 -6.23 0.75 9.17
CA TYR A 310 -4.95 0.97 8.52
C TYR A 310 -4.77 2.42 8.01
N LEU A 311 -5.89 3.14 7.86
CA LEU A 311 -5.94 4.59 7.63
C LEU A 311 -5.73 5.34 8.96
N THR A 312 -4.49 5.73 9.25
CA THR A 312 -4.13 6.39 10.51
C THR A 312 -4.16 7.93 10.37
N PRO A 313 -4.59 8.68 11.40
CA PRO A 313 -4.64 10.16 11.33
C PRO A 313 -3.27 10.82 11.13
N GLU A 314 -2.18 10.14 11.46
CA GLU A 314 -0.81 10.60 11.18
C GLU A 314 -0.55 10.73 9.66
N GLN A 315 -1.29 9.98 8.83
CA GLN A 315 -1.23 10.04 7.37
C GLN A 315 -1.98 11.24 6.77
N ALA A 316 -2.78 11.96 7.57
CA ALA A 316 -3.50 13.16 7.12
C ALA A 316 -2.70 14.46 7.35
N ARG A 317 -1.47 14.38 7.87
CA ARG A 317 -0.57 15.52 8.14
C ARG A 317 0.49 15.70 7.05
N GLY A 318 0.11 15.47 5.79
CA GLY A 318 0.84 15.93 4.61
C GLY A 318 0.59 17.42 4.36
#